data_AF-A0A1X1NGS4-F1
#
_entry.id   AF-A0A1X1NGS4-F1
#
_cell.length_a   1.000
_cell.length_b   1.000
_cell.length_c   1.000
_cell.angle_alpha   90.00
_cell.angle_beta   90.00
_cell.angle_gamma   90.00
#
_symmetry.space_group_name_H-M   'P 1'
#
loop_
_entity.id
_entity.type
_entity.pdbx_description
1 polymer ?
#
loop_
_entity_poly.entity_id
_entity_poly.type
_entity_poly.pdbx_seq_one_letter_code
_entity_poly.pdbx_strand_id
1 'polypeptide(L)'
;MFGISELAIILIVVILIFGAKKLPELARSMGKSARILKSEAKAMKADQTPPTTAEAATREATAPRIIQAAPGDTVSRPADQPGNDTPRT
;
A
#
# COMPACT_ATOMS: atom_id res chain seq x y z
N MET A 1 -13.93 23.98 26.51
CA MET A 1 -13.14 24.10 25.27
C MET A 1 -11.74 23.49 25.42
N PHE A 2 -11.58 22.37 26.16
CA PHE A 2 -10.24 21.89 26.57
C PHE A 2 -9.79 20.56 25.95
N GLY A 3 -10.68 19.76 25.33
CA GLY A 3 -10.31 18.40 24.88
C GLY A 3 -9.28 18.35 23.74
N ILE A 4 -9.48 19.13 22.67
CA ILE A 4 -8.58 19.09 21.50
C ILE A 4 -7.27 19.85 21.74
N SER A 5 -7.30 20.97 22.46
CA SER A 5 -6.10 21.77 22.77
C SER A 5 -5.15 21.02 23.69
N GLU A 6 -5.66 20.35 24.73
CA GLU A 6 -4.84 19.58 25.67
C GLU A 6 -4.24 18.34 25.00
N LEU A 7 -5.04 17.63 24.19
CA LEU A 7 -4.55 16.50 23.42
C LEU A 7 -3.46 16.90 22.41
N ALA A 8 -3.59 18.06 21.77
CA ALA A 8 -2.57 18.58 20.86
C ALA A 8 -1.24 18.84 21.56
N ILE A 9 -1.26 19.42 22.77
CA ILE A 9 -0.04 19.65 23.56
C ILE A 9 0.63 18.33 23.94
N ILE A 10 -0.14 17.35 24.42
CA ILE A 10 0.39 16.02 24.76
C ILE A 10 1.01 15.36 23.52
N LEU A 11 0.33 15.42 22.37
CA LEU A 11 0.83 14.86 21.12
C LEU A 11 2.16 15.48 20.69
N ILE A 12 2.32 16.81 20.85
CA ILE A 12 3.58 17.50 20.56
C ILE A 12 4.70 16.96 21.47
N VAL A 13 4.45 16.82 22.78
CA VAL A 13 5.45 16.30 23.73
C VAL A 13 5.86 14.87 23.36
N VAL A 14 4.91 14.00 23.01
CA VAL A 14 5.19 12.63 22.55
C VAL A 14 6.04 12.67 21.27
N ILE A 15 5.71 13.51 20.29
CA ILE A 15 6.50 13.65 19.06
C ILE A 15 7.92 14.17 19.35
N LEU A 16 8.11 15.03 20.35
CA LEU A 16 9.45 15.49 20.73
C LEU A 16 10.30 14.38 21.35
N ILE A 17 9.70 13.52 22.18
CA ILE A 17 10.40 12.42 22.85
C ILE A 17 10.70 11.28 21.86
N PHE A 18 9.70 10.85 21.10
CA PHE A 18 9.83 9.72 20.17
C PHE A 18 10.43 10.12 18.83
N GLY A 19 10.27 11.38 18.41
CA GLY A 19 10.68 11.91 17.12
C GLY A 19 9.60 11.76 16.04
N ALA A 20 9.53 12.74 15.13
CA ALA A 20 8.55 12.80 14.04
C ALA A 20 8.57 11.59 13.08
N LYS A 21 9.69 10.87 12.99
CA LYS A 21 9.81 9.66 12.16
C LYS A 21 9.35 8.38 12.86
N LYS A 22 9.37 8.32 14.20
CA LYS A 22 9.03 7.11 14.96
C LYS A 22 7.55 6.92 15.18
N LEU A 23 6.79 7.99 15.40
CA LEU A 23 5.33 7.92 15.47
C LEU A 23 4.69 7.24 14.24
N PRO A 24 4.98 7.67 12.99
CA PRO A 24 4.39 7.05 11.80
C PRO A 24 4.96 5.65 11.53
N GLU A 25 6.20 5.38 11.91
CA GLU A 25 6.81 4.05 11.81
C GLU A 25 6.08 3.03 12.71
N LEU A 26 5.87 3.39 13.98
CA LEU A 26 5.12 2.59 14.96
C LEU A 26 3.66 2.41 14.52
N ALA A 27 2.99 3.47 14.06
CA ALA A 27 1.64 3.37 13.56
C ALA A 27 1.54 2.44 12.33
N ARG A 28 2.51 2.50 11.41
CA ARG A 28 2.56 1.63 10.22
C ARG A 28 2.81 0.16 10.59
N SER A 29 3.73 -0.12 11.51
CA SER A 29 4.01 -1.51 11.92
C SER A 29 2.84 -2.09 12.73
N MET A 30 2.30 -1.34 13.70
CA MET A 30 1.12 -1.75 14.47
C MET A 30 -0.11 -1.89 13.59
N GLY A 31 -0.31 -1.00 12.60
CA GLY A 31 -1.44 -1.07 11.67
C GLY A 31 -1.44 -2.34 10.81
N LYS A 32 -0.25 -2.82 10.39
CA LYS A 32 -0.13 -4.09 9.66
C LYS A 32 -0.57 -5.28 10.51
N SER A 33 -0.07 -5.39 11.74
CA SER A 33 -0.45 -6.46 12.66
C SER A 33 -1.93 -6.37 13.08
N ALA A 34 -2.42 -5.17 13.36
CA ALA A 34 -3.82 -4.92 13.69
C ALA A 34 -4.76 -5.27 12.52
N ARG A 35 -4.35 -5.07 11.27
CA ARG A 35 -5.15 -5.45 10.10
C ARG A 35 -5.34 -6.97 10.02
N ILE A 36 -4.28 -7.74 10.26
CA ILE A 36 -4.32 -9.22 10.26
C ILE A 36 -5.25 -9.71 11.37
N LEU A 37 -5.05 -9.22 12.60
CA LEU A 37 -5.93 -9.54 13.73
C LEU A 37 -7.38 -9.12 13.46
N LYS A 38 -7.61 -7.95 12.85
CA LYS A 38 -8.97 -7.48 12.51
C LYS A 38 -9.63 -8.35 11.45
N SER A 39 -8.89 -8.84 10.45
CA SER A 39 -9.43 -9.76 9.45
C SER A 39 -9.78 -11.12 10.05
N GLU A 40 -8.92 -11.68 10.90
CA GLU A 40 -9.18 -12.95 11.58
C GLU A 40 -10.34 -12.81 12.56
N ALA A 41 -10.36 -11.74 13.37
CA ALA A 41 -11.46 -11.45 14.28
C ALA A 41 -12.78 -11.18 13.54
N LYS A 42 -12.74 -10.58 12.34
CA LYS A 42 -13.92 -10.37 11.50
C LYS A 42 -14.43 -11.68 10.90
N ALA A 43 -13.56 -12.59 10.49
CA ALA A 43 -13.95 -13.91 10.01
C ALA A 43 -14.70 -14.72 11.09
N MET A 44 -14.19 -14.69 12.33
CA MET A 44 -14.87 -15.33 13.48
C MET A 44 -16.21 -14.69 13.84
N LYS A 45 -16.37 -13.38 13.60
CA LYS A 45 -17.63 -12.67 13.81
C LYS A 45 -18.62 -12.84 12.66
N ALA A 46 -18.15 -12.95 11.42
CA ALA A 46 -18.97 -13.16 10.25
C ALA A 46 -19.65 -14.53 10.24
N ASP A 47 -19.00 -15.55 10.82
CA ASP A 47 -19.60 -16.88 11.02
C ASP A 47 -20.80 -16.86 12.00
N GLN A 48 -20.97 -15.76 12.74
CA GLN A 48 -22.05 -15.57 13.72
C GLN A 48 -23.07 -14.49 13.33
N THR A 49 -22.95 -13.84 12.17
CA THR A 49 -23.90 -12.79 11.73
C THR A 49 -23.90 -12.65 10.19
N PRO A 50 -25.07 -12.71 9.51
CA PRO A 50 -25.14 -12.52 8.06
C PRO A 50 -24.62 -11.13 7.64
N PRO A 51 -23.95 -11.03 6.48
CA PRO A 51 -23.14 -9.86 6.14
C PRO A 51 -24.03 -8.67 5.77
N THR A 52 -24.05 -7.64 6.63
CA THR A 52 -24.55 -6.32 6.23
C THR A 52 -23.39 -5.43 5.76
N THR A 53 -23.54 -5.00 4.51
CA THR A 53 -22.90 -3.93 3.75
C THR A 53 -22.07 -2.93 4.58
N ALA A 54 -20.77 -3.19 4.74
CA ALA A 54 -19.82 -2.18 5.24
C ALA A 54 -18.40 -2.37 4.68
N GLU A 55 -18.26 -2.98 3.50
CA GLU A 55 -16.95 -3.38 2.95
C GLU A 55 -16.49 -2.59 1.72
N ALA A 56 -17.12 -1.45 1.42
CA ALA A 56 -16.77 -0.62 0.25
C ALA A 56 -15.86 0.59 0.55
N ALA A 57 -15.64 0.99 1.81
CA ALA A 57 -15.02 2.29 2.11
C ALA A 57 -13.49 2.30 2.32
N THR A 58 -12.78 1.18 2.18
CA THR A 58 -11.32 1.13 2.45
C THR A 58 -10.48 0.69 1.24
N ARG A 59 -11.11 0.45 0.07
CA ARG A 59 -10.38 0.05 -1.15
C ARG A 59 -9.72 1.22 -1.89
N GLU A 60 -9.90 2.46 -1.46
CA GLU A 60 -9.47 3.63 -2.24
C GLU A 60 -8.18 4.34 -1.75
N ALA A 61 -7.65 4.00 -0.57
CA ALA A 61 -6.50 4.73 -0.01
C ALA A 61 -5.11 4.08 -0.23
N THR A 62 -4.99 2.98 -0.99
CA THR A 62 -3.69 2.43 -1.37
C THR A 62 -3.78 1.69 -2.70
N ALA A 63 -4.03 2.43 -3.78
CA ALA A 63 -3.56 2.02 -5.09
C ALA A 63 -2.13 2.54 -5.24
N PRO A 64 -1.08 1.70 -5.07
CA PRO A 64 0.22 2.08 -5.60
C PRO A 64 0.02 2.18 -7.11
N ARG A 65 0.14 3.39 -7.68
CA ARG A 65 0.37 3.56 -9.13
C ARG A 65 1.71 2.89 -9.44
N ILE A 66 1.67 1.58 -9.64
CA ILE A 66 2.78 0.80 -10.18
C ILE A 66 2.20 0.11 -11.40
N ILE A 67 2.73 0.53 -12.55
CA ILE A 67 2.42 0.11 -13.93
C ILE A 67 1.22 0.86 -14.54
N GLN A 68 1.47 2.09 -14.98
CA GLN A 68 0.93 2.55 -16.25
C GLN A 68 2.14 2.74 -17.19
N ALA A 69 2.66 1.63 -17.71
CA ALA A 69 3.33 1.69 -18.99
C ALA A 69 2.23 2.00 -20.02
N ALA A 70 2.40 3.09 -20.77
CA ALA A 70 1.47 3.45 -21.82
C ALA A 70 1.34 2.27 -22.81
N PRO A 71 0.12 1.87 -23.21
CA PRO A 71 -0.05 0.96 -24.35
C PRO A 71 0.36 1.74 -25.61
N GLY A 72 1.60 1.58 -26.07
CA GLY A 72 2.08 2.37 -27.19
C GLY A 72 3.50 2.11 -27.70
N ASP A 73 4.37 1.43 -26.95
CA ASP A 73 5.72 1.12 -27.44
C ASP A 73 5.70 -0.14 -28.33
N THR A 74 5.36 0.12 -29.59
CA THR A 74 5.83 -0.56 -30.81
C THR A 74 6.65 -1.83 -30.59
N VAL A 75 5.95 -2.96 -30.48
CA VAL A 75 6.43 -4.18 -31.15
C VAL A 75 6.41 -3.89 -32.65
N SER A 76 7.56 -3.50 -33.18
CA SER A 76 7.80 -3.41 -34.61
C SER A 76 9.14 -4.05 -34.93
N ARG A 77 9.05 -5.36 -35.19
CA ARG A 77 9.75 -6.13 -36.22
C ARG A 77 11.28 -5.91 -36.37
N PRO A 78 12.09 -6.98 -36.22
CA PRO A 78 13.53 -6.92 -36.49
C PRO A 78 13.76 -6.67 -37.98
N ALA A 79 14.43 -5.56 -38.30
CA ALA A 79 14.83 -5.17 -39.64
C ALA A 79 16.26 -4.59 -39.60
N ASP A 80 17.24 -5.48 -39.40
CA ASP A 80 18.67 -5.32 -39.66
C ASP A 80 19.27 -6.73 -39.41
N GLN A 81 19.99 -7.47 -40.26
CA GLN A 81 20.63 -7.25 -41.54
C GLN A 81 21.09 -8.65 -42.04
N PRO A 82 20.82 -9.07 -43.30
CA PRO A 82 21.37 -10.30 -43.86
C PRO A 82 22.75 -10.01 -44.46
N GLY A 83 23.81 -10.52 -43.83
CA GLY A 83 25.17 -10.35 -44.35
C GLY A 83 26.23 -11.05 -43.50
N ASN A 84 26.51 -12.32 -43.81
CA ASN A 84 27.87 -12.75 -44.19
C ASN A 84 27.92 -14.26 -44.40
N ASP A 85 28.21 -14.63 -45.64
CA ASP A 85 28.68 -15.93 -46.08
C ASP A 85 29.98 -16.32 -45.37
N THR A 86 29.98 -17.43 -44.63
CA THR A 86 31.14 -18.36 -44.56
C THR A 86 30.71 -19.68 -43.91
N PRO A 87 30.69 -20.78 -44.68
CA PRO A 87 31.64 -21.83 -44.36
C PRO A 87 32.26 -22.38 -45.66
N ARG A 88 33.52 -22.04 -45.90
CA ARG A 88 34.36 -22.71 -46.89
C ARG A 88 35.74 -22.90 -46.30
N THR A 89 35.92 -24.05 -45.65
CA THR A 89 37.12 -24.92 -45.64
C THR A 89 36.82 -26.12 -44.76
#